data_AF-A0A1N6MVA4-F1
#
_entry.id   AF-A0A1N6MVA4-F1
#
_cell.length_a   1.000
_cell.length_b   1.000
_cell.length_c   1.000
_cell.angle_alpha   90.00
_cell.angle_beta   90.00
_cell.angle_gamma   90.00
#
_symmetry.space_group_name_H-M   'P 1'
#
loop_
_entity.id
_entity.type
_entity.pdbx_description
1 polymer ?
#
loop_
_entity_poly.entity_id
_entity_poly.type
_entity_poly.pdbx_seq_one_letter_code
_entity_poly.pdbx_strand_id
1 'polypeptide(L)'
;MSSSNEAIATEIEVPSGSRITLSQPEEKPTLLIETLTNLFKQHKPVRRAFLVMAHDKEQDEKPNLLIGLELSGEVAESDMNMLIQTAGELACEHLNEDESVDFCLLDEQDGGISHYLIQHTQPFYQRKLGSWLRDTIPVLNQ
;
A
#
# COMPACT_ATOMS: atom_id res chain seq x y z
N MET A 1 -27.53 16.12 -23.09
CA MET A 1 -27.50 14.90 -22.27
C MET A 1 -26.06 14.69 -21.84
N SER A 2 -25.72 15.08 -20.61
CA SER A 2 -24.36 14.92 -20.08
C SER A 2 -24.31 13.56 -19.42
N SER A 3 -23.48 12.66 -19.94
CA SER A 3 -23.24 11.35 -19.35
C SER A 3 -22.09 11.51 -18.37
N SER A 4 -22.41 11.69 -17.10
CA SER A 4 -21.43 11.65 -16.01
C SER A 4 -21.03 10.20 -15.81
N ASN A 5 -19.78 9.88 -16.10
CA ASN A 5 -19.19 8.57 -15.82
C ASN A 5 -18.95 8.50 -14.30
N GLU A 6 -19.97 8.11 -13.54
CA GLU A 6 -19.81 7.78 -12.12
C GLU A 6 -18.98 6.49 -12.03
N ALA A 7 -17.82 6.56 -11.38
CA ALA A 7 -17.06 5.37 -11.02
C ALA A 7 -17.95 4.50 -10.12
N ILE A 8 -18.35 3.33 -10.63
CA ILE A 8 -19.18 2.38 -9.90
C ILE A 8 -18.28 1.71 -8.86
N ALA A 9 -18.24 2.26 -7.65
CA ALA A 9 -17.66 1.57 -6.51
C ALA A 9 -18.59 0.42 -6.11
N THR A 10 -18.06 -0.80 -6.01
CA THR A 10 -18.79 -1.96 -5.50
C THR A 10 -18.20 -2.34 -4.16
N GLU A 11 -19.01 -2.32 -3.11
CA GLU A 11 -18.63 -2.83 -1.80
C GLU A 11 -18.95 -4.33 -1.77
N ILE A 12 -17.97 -5.14 -1.39
CA ILE A 12 -18.10 -6.60 -1.26
C ILE A 12 -17.73 -7.00 0.16
N GLU A 13 -18.66 -7.69 0.84
CA GLU A 13 -18.39 -8.30 2.14
C GLU A 13 -17.66 -9.62 1.90
N VAL A 14 -16.38 -9.69 2.30
CA VAL A 14 -15.58 -10.90 2.17
C VAL A 14 -16.07 -11.91 3.22
N PRO A 15 -16.49 -13.13 2.83
CA PRO A 15 -17.00 -14.12 3.77
C PRO A 15 -16.01 -14.47 4.90
N SER A 16 -16.54 -14.66 6.11
CA SER A 16 -15.74 -15.14 7.24
C SER A 16 -15.15 -16.52 6.94
N GLY A 17 -13.82 -16.63 7.03
CA GLY A 17 -13.08 -17.85 6.70
C GLY A 17 -12.34 -17.81 5.35
N SER A 18 -12.54 -16.78 4.52
CA SER A 18 -11.75 -16.56 3.32
C SER A 18 -10.26 -16.42 3.66
N ARG A 19 -9.41 -17.01 2.81
CA ARG A 19 -7.97 -17.10 3.05
C ARG A 19 -7.18 -16.42 1.94
N ILE A 20 -6.71 -15.22 2.25
CA ILE A 20 -5.72 -14.52 1.42
C ILE A 20 -4.33 -15.01 1.82
N THR A 21 -3.53 -15.40 0.83
CA THR A 21 -2.11 -15.72 1.03
C THR A 21 -1.28 -14.48 0.78
N LEU A 22 -0.47 -14.08 1.76
CA LEU A 22 0.51 -13.00 1.63
C LEU A 22 1.91 -13.58 1.45
N SER A 23 2.66 -13.05 0.49
CA SER A 23 4.04 -13.47 0.22
C SER A 23 4.89 -12.30 -0.29
N GLN A 24 6.20 -12.50 -0.38
CA GLN A 24 7.09 -11.53 -1.03
C GLN A 24 7.14 -11.83 -2.54
N PRO A 25 7.24 -10.80 -3.40
CA PRO A 25 7.45 -11.02 -4.83
C PRO A 25 8.80 -11.73 -5.07
N GLU A 26 8.82 -12.69 -5.99
CA GLU A 26 10.05 -13.42 -6.36
C GLU A 26 11.11 -12.47 -6.93
N GLU A 27 10.67 -11.54 -7.78
CA GLU A 27 11.48 -10.44 -8.31
C GLU A 27 10.96 -9.10 -7.80
N LYS A 28 11.86 -8.28 -7.26
CA LYS A 28 11.48 -6.98 -6.70
C LYS A 28 11.23 -5.96 -7.81
N PRO A 29 10.02 -5.36 -7.93
CA PRO A 29 9.69 -4.43 -9.00
C PRO A 29 10.33 -3.06 -8.75
N THR A 30 11.61 -2.94 -9.11
CA THR A 30 12.47 -1.83 -8.68
C THR A 30 12.00 -0.48 -9.23
N LEU A 31 11.59 -0.41 -10.50
CA LEU A 31 11.09 0.82 -11.13
C LEU A 31 9.80 1.32 -10.46
N LEU A 32 8.83 0.42 -10.22
CA LEU A 32 7.60 0.73 -9.50
C LEU A 32 7.91 1.30 -8.10
N ILE A 33 8.81 0.62 -7.36
CA ILE A 33 9.22 1.05 -6.02
C ILE A 33 9.86 2.44 -6.04
N GLU A 34 10.73 2.71 -7.02
CA GLU A 34 11.39 4.01 -7.16
C GLU A 34 10.38 5.12 -7.47
N THR A 35 9.47 4.90 -8.42
CA THR A 35 8.42 5.83 -8.81
C THR A 35 7.53 6.18 -7.61
N LEU A 36 7.02 5.17 -6.90
CA LEU A 36 6.16 5.39 -5.73
C LEU A 36 6.92 6.00 -4.56
N THR A 37 8.18 5.62 -4.35
CA THR A 37 9.05 6.26 -3.35
C THR A 37 9.19 7.75 -3.63
N ASN A 38 9.33 8.16 -4.89
CA ASN A 38 9.44 9.57 -5.26
C ASN A 38 8.13 10.34 -5.09
N LEU A 39 6.99 9.70 -5.34
CA LEU A 39 5.68 10.22 -4.98
C LEU A 39 5.60 10.43 -3.46
N PHE A 40 5.81 9.38 -2.66
CA PHE A 40 5.57 9.44 -1.21
C PHE A 40 6.50 10.40 -0.45
N LYS A 41 7.70 10.70 -0.97
CA LYS A 41 8.55 11.77 -0.44
C LYS A 41 7.88 13.15 -0.47
N GLN A 42 7.01 13.38 -1.45
CA GLN A 42 6.29 14.64 -1.62
C GLN A 42 5.02 14.70 -0.76
N HIS A 43 4.47 13.53 -0.39
CA HIS A 43 3.27 13.42 0.44
C HIS A 43 3.61 13.13 1.89
N LYS A 44 3.78 14.22 2.67
CA LYS A 44 4.16 14.14 4.09
C LYS A 44 3.35 13.11 4.89
N PRO A 45 2.02 12.96 4.75
CA PRO A 45 1.28 12.02 5.59
C PRO A 45 1.77 10.57 5.51
N VAL A 46 2.34 10.13 4.38
CA VAL A 46 2.85 8.76 4.20
C VAL A 46 4.06 8.54 5.12
N ARG A 47 3.87 7.71 6.16
CA ARG A 47 4.91 7.35 7.12
C ARG A 47 5.75 6.18 6.62
N ARG A 48 5.07 5.11 6.21
CA ARG A 48 5.67 3.88 5.68
C ARG A 48 4.85 3.37 4.50
N ALA A 49 5.51 2.72 3.55
CA ALA A 49 4.84 1.94 2.51
C ALA A 49 5.49 0.56 2.39
N PHE A 50 4.65 -0.46 2.23
CA PHE A 50 5.01 -1.87 2.18
C PHE A 50 4.55 -2.48 0.87
N LEU A 51 5.25 -3.52 0.41
CA LEU A 51 4.93 -4.24 -0.82
C LEU A 51 4.92 -5.74 -0.53
N VAL A 52 3.83 -6.40 -0.92
CA VAL A 52 3.68 -7.86 -0.89
C VAL A 52 2.92 -8.33 -2.12
N MET A 53 2.90 -9.64 -2.32
CA MET A 53 1.94 -10.31 -3.19
C MET A 53 0.76 -10.79 -2.35
N ALA A 54 -0.47 -10.52 -2.79
CA ALA A 54 -1.70 -11.03 -2.20
C ALA A 54 -2.39 -11.98 -3.17
N HIS A 55 -2.80 -13.15 -2.70
CA HIS A 55 -3.52 -14.15 -3.52
C HIS A 55 -4.79 -14.61 -2.83
N ASP A 56 -5.94 -14.24 -3.38
CA ASP A 56 -7.16 -14.98 -3.14
C ASP A 56 -7.28 -16.10 -4.18
N LYS A 57 -6.99 -17.34 -3.77
CA LYS A 57 -7.00 -18.50 -4.68
C LYS A 57 -8.40 -18.89 -5.16
N GLU A 58 -9.45 -18.37 -4.54
CA GLU A 58 -10.82 -18.63 -4.94
C GLU A 58 -11.29 -17.65 -6.02
N GLN A 59 -10.67 -16.47 -6.11
CA GLN A 59 -11.05 -15.39 -7.03
C GLN A 59 -10.04 -15.16 -8.14
N ASP A 60 -8.74 -15.28 -7.83
CA ASP A 60 -7.66 -14.86 -8.73
C ASP A 60 -6.85 -16.07 -9.24
N GLU A 61 -6.55 -16.06 -10.54
CA GLU A 61 -5.64 -17.06 -11.14
C GLU A 61 -4.21 -16.89 -10.63
N LYS A 62 -3.75 -15.64 -10.45
CA LYS A 62 -2.41 -15.26 -10.03
C LYS A 62 -2.47 -14.31 -8.83
N PRO A 63 -1.40 -14.24 -8.00
CA PRO A 63 -1.30 -13.20 -6.99
C PRO A 63 -1.18 -11.80 -7.61
N ASN A 64 -1.78 -10.80 -6.96
CA ASN A 64 -1.67 -9.39 -7.30
C ASN A 64 -0.64 -8.69 -6.40
N LEU A 65 -0.06 -7.59 -6.88
CA LEU A 65 0.75 -6.72 -6.02
C LEU A 65 -0.16 -5.98 -5.05
N LEU A 66 0.21 -5.91 -3.78
CA LEU A 66 -0.50 -5.13 -2.77
C LEU A 66 0.45 -4.14 -2.10
N ILE A 67 0.06 -2.87 -2.11
CA ILE A 67 0.77 -1.77 -1.47
C ILE A 67 0.01 -1.33 -0.23
N GLY A 68 0.60 -1.58 0.92
CA GLY A 68 0.11 -1.06 2.19
C GLY A 68 0.69 0.32 2.48
N LEU A 69 -0.17 1.31 2.65
CA LEU A 69 0.21 2.67 3.04
C LEU A 69 -0.15 2.91 4.50
N GLU A 70 0.86 3.27 5.28
CA GLU A 70 0.62 3.75 6.62
C GLU A 70 0.76 5.26 6.66
N LEU A 71 -0.33 5.92 7.03
CA LEU A 71 -0.42 7.37 7.13
C LEU A 71 -0.18 7.84 8.56
N SER A 72 0.17 9.11 8.73
CA SER A 72 0.41 9.74 10.02
C SER A 72 -0.28 11.08 10.11
N GLY A 73 -0.84 11.35 11.29
CA GLY A 73 -1.70 12.51 11.52
C GLY A 73 -3.10 12.33 10.92
N GLU A 74 -3.93 13.33 11.10
CA GLU A 74 -5.24 13.39 10.44
C GLU A 74 -5.05 13.77 8.97
N VAL A 75 -5.57 12.93 8.07
CA VAL A 75 -5.53 13.15 6.62
C VAL A 75 -6.96 13.27 6.16
N ALA A 76 -7.27 14.34 5.42
CA ALA A 76 -8.59 14.48 4.82
C ALA A 76 -8.82 13.35 3.81
N GLU A 77 -10.03 12.79 3.79
CA GLU A 77 -10.41 11.71 2.87
C GLU A 77 -10.13 12.09 1.40
N SER A 78 -10.35 13.35 1.02
CA SER A 78 -10.03 13.86 -0.32
C SER A 78 -8.54 13.76 -0.66
N ASP A 79 -7.66 14.07 0.29
CA ASP A 79 -6.21 14.03 0.09
C ASP A 79 -5.71 12.57 0.00
N MET A 80 -6.35 11.69 0.76
CA MET A 80 -6.10 10.26 0.76
C MET A 80 -6.54 9.61 -0.56
N ASN A 81 -7.75 9.93 -1.03
CA ASN A 81 -8.25 9.46 -2.32
C ASN A 81 -7.38 9.96 -3.48
N MET A 82 -6.98 11.23 -3.45
CA MET A 82 -6.07 11.78 -4.46
C MET A 82 -4.70 11.07 -4.42
N LEU A 83 -4.14 10.81 -3.24
CA LEU A 83 -2.89 10.06 -3.10
C LEU A 83 -2.99 8.66 -3.71
N ILE A 84 -4.03 7.90 -3.37
CA ILE A 84 -4.24 6.53 -3.88
C ILE A 84 -4.43 6.56 -5.39
N GLN A 85 -5.24 7.50 -5.91
CA GLN A 85 -5.46 7.65 -7.34
C GLN A 85 -4.15 7.95 -8.08
N THR A 86 -3.39 8.95 -7.64
CA THR A 86 -2.11 9.29 -8.28
C THR A 86 -1.08 8.16 -8.18
N ALA A 87 -1.05 7.44 -7.05
CA ALA A 87 -0.19 6.27 -6.89
C ALA A 87 -0.57 5.14 -7.87
N GLY A 88 -1.87 4.89 -8.03
CA GLY A 88 -2.38 3.91 -9.00
C GLY A 88 -2.04 4.28 -10.44
N GLU A 89 -2.27 5.54 -10.83
CA GLU A 89 -1.93 6.04 -12.18
C GLU A 89 -0.44 5.86 -12.50
N LEU A 90 0.45 6.23 -11.57
CA LEU A 90 1.89 6.04 -11.73
C LEU A 90 2.31 4.58 -11.72
N ALA A 91 1.62 3.73 -10.95
CA ALA A 91 1.94 2.32 -10.91
C ALA A 91 1.61 1.60 -12.21
N CYS A 92 0.49 1.95 -12.86
CA CYS A 92 0.09 1.40 -14.16
C CYS A 92 1.14 1.59 -15.26
N GLU A 93 2.01 2.60 -15.18
CA GLU A 93 3.13 2.79 -16.13
C GLU A 93 4.20 1.69 -16.04
N HIS A 94 4.16 0.86 -15.00
CA HIS A 94 5.15 -0.16 -14.69
C HIS A 94 4.59 -1.60 -14.67
N LEU A 95 3.30 -1.79 -14.95
CA LEU A 95 2.64 -3.08 -14.93
C LEU A 95 2.48 -3.64 -16.35
N ASN A 96 2.60 -4.95 -16.50
CA ASN A 96 2.18 -5.66 -17.70
C ASN A 96 0.65 -5.71 -17.82
N GLU A 97 0.12 -6.06 -19.00
CA GLU A 97 -1.34 -6.10 -19.25
C GLU A 97 -2.09 -7.06 -18.31
N ASP A 98 -1.44 -8.10 -17.79
CA ASP A 98 -2.00 -9.08 -16.87
C ASP A 98 -1.59 -8.87 -15.41
N GLU A 99 -0.88 -7.78 -15.10
CA GLU A 99 -0.49 -7.41 -13.74
C GLU A 99 -1.42 -6.34 -13.18
N SER A 100 -1.70 -6.45 -11.89
CA SER A 100 -2.49 -5.45 -11.16
C SER A 100 -1.80 -5.08 -9.86
N VAL A 101 -2.16 -3.91 -9.34
CA VAL A 101 -1.72 -3.42 -8.04
C VAL A 101 -2.91 -2.89 -7.26
N ASP A 102 -3.05 -3.41 -6.04
CA ASP A 102 -4.02 -2.94 -5.06
C ASP A 102 -3.35 -2.04 -4.03
N PHE A 103 -4.12 -1.12 -3.48
CA PHE A 103 -3.69 -0.26 -2.38
C PHE A 103 -4.60 -0.46 -1.17
N CYS A 104 -4.00 -0.59 0.00
CA CYS A 104 -4.72 -0.57 1.26
C CYS A 104 -4.10 0.41 2.25
N LEU A 105 -4.93 0.95 3.13
CA LEU A 105 -4.48 1.77 4.25
C LEU A 105 -4.27 0.87 5.45
N LEU A 106 -3.17 1.10 6.16
CA LEU A 106 -2.80 0.31 7.33
C LEU A 106 -3.24 1.03 8.60
N ASP A 107 -3.91 0.28 9.46
CA ASP A 107 -4.20 0.66 10.84
C ASP A 107 -3.39 -0.26 11.78
N GLU A 108 -2.60 0.33 12.69
CA GLU A 108 -1.80 -0.43 13.67
C GLU A 108 -2.68 -1.21 14.66
N GLN A 109 -3.93 -0.81 14.83
CA GLN A 109 -4.89 -1.45 15.72
C GLN A 109 -5.60 -2.63 15.05
N ASP A 110 -5.51 -2.75 13.73
CA ASP A 110 -6.15 -3.81 12.95
C ASP A 110 -5.30 -5.09 12.90
N GLY A 111 -5.98 -6.23 13.03
CA GLY A 111 -5.42 -7.54 12.76
C GLY A 111 -5.21 -7.81 11.26
N GLY A 112 -4.84 -9.05 10.91
CA GLY A 112 -4.81 -9.49 9.51
C GLY A 112 -3.67 -8.87 8.69
N ILE A 113 -4.02 -8.22 7.56
CA ILE A 113 -3.05 -7.69 6.59
C ILE A 113 -2.18 -6.60 7.22
N SER A 114 -2.77 -5.65 7.95
CA SER A 114 -2.03 -4.58 8.64
C SER A 114 -0.99 -5.15 9.59
N HIS A 115 -1.39 -6.10 10.44
CA HIS A 115 -0.49 -6.79 11.36
C HIS A 115 0.68 -7.48 10.62
N TYR A 116 0.39 -8.25 9.57
CA TYR A 116 1.42 -8.94 8.81
C TYR A 116 2.43 -7.98 8.17
N LEU A 117 1.94 -6.94 7.49
CA LEU A 117 2.79 -5.96 6.83
C LEU A 117 3.70 -5.24 7.84
N ILE A 118 3.13 -4.78 8.96
CA ILE A 118 3.86 -4.00 9.95
C ILE A 118 4.87 -4.85 10.74
N GLN A 119 4.51 -6.09 11.10
CA GLN A 119 5.30 -6.90 12.03
C GLN A 119 6.19 -7.94 11.35
N HIS A 120 5.89 -8.34 10.11
CA HIS A 120 6.55 -9.46 9.45
C HIS A 120 7.16 -9.11 8.09
N THR A 121 7.09 -7.84 7.67
CA THR A 121 7.71 -7.36 6.43
C THR A 121 8.54 -6.11 6.67
N GLN A 122 9.32 -5.71 5.67
CA GLN A 122 10.09 -4.47 5.69
C GLN A 122 9.46 -3.45 4.76
N PRO A 123 9.28 -2.18 5.19
CA PRO A 123 8.78 -1.15 4.30
C PRO A 123 9.79 -0.86 3.19
N PHE A 124 9.32 -0.70 1.95
CA PHE A 124 10.18 -0.23 0.87
C PHE A 124 10.40 1.29 0.94
N TYR A 125 9.47 2.01 1.56
CA TYR A 125 9.58 3.43 1.85
C TYR A 125 9.30 3.68 3.33
N GLN A 126 10.18 4.45 3.97
CA GLN A 126 9.94 5.00 5.29
C GLN A 126 10.37 6.47 5.30
N ARG A 127 9.44 7.34 5.66
CA ARG A 127 9.72 8.77 5.79
C ARG A 127 10.78 8.96 6.87
N LYS A 128 11.89 9.60 6.50
CA LYS A 128 12.96 9.93 7.46
C LYS A 128 12.42 10.94 8.47
N LEU A 129 12.48 10.60 9.76
CA LEU A 129 12.33 11.60 10.81
C LEU A 129 13.47 12.62 10.69
N GLY A 130 13.17 13.91 10.87
CA GLY A 130 14.19 14.97 10.89
C GLY A 130 15.27 14.66 11.93
N SER A 131 16.49 15.18 11.73
CA SER A 131 17.67 14.86 12.55
C SER A 131 17.45 15.01 14.06
N TRP A 132 16.55 15.89 14.47
CA TRP A 132 16.20 16.17 15.86
C TRP A 132 15.58 14.99 16.64
N LEU A 133 15.01 13.98 15.97
CA LEU A 133 14.41 12.81 16.62
C LEU A 133 15.33 11.58 16.70
N ARG A 134 16.51 11.62 16.05
CA ARG A 134 17.48 10.50 16.13
C ARG A 134 18.12 10.40 17.52
N ASP A 135 18.21 11.51 18.24
CA ASP A 135 18.87 11.57 19.55
C ASP A 135 17.93 11.17 20.72
N THR A 136 16.63 10.99 20.46
CA THR A 136 15.61 10.79 21.50
C THR A 136 14.94 9.42 21.50
N ILE A 137 15.21 8.55 20.52
CA ILE A 137 14.61 7.21 20.44
C ILE A 137 15.71 6.14 20.59
N PRO A 138 15.70 5.31 21.65
CA PRO A 138 16.64 4.21 21.78
C PRO A 138 16.40 3.17 20.68
N VAL A 139 17.44 2.89 19.90
CA VAL A 139 17.42 1.84 18.88
C VAL A 139 17.40 0.49 19.58
N LEU A 140 16.26 -0.21 19.55
CA LEU A 140 16.18 -1.63 19.90
C LEU A 140 16.60 -2.45 18.68
N ASN A 141 17.87 -2.82 18.63
CA ASN A 141 18.31 -3.91 17.78
C ASN A 141 18.00 -5.24 18.49
N GLN A 142 17.14 -6.06 17.90
CA GLN A 142 17.09 -7.50 18.18
C GLN A 142 17.23 -8.24 16.86
#